data_AF-A0A5Q6S3M6-F1
#
_entry.id   AF-A0A5Q6S3M6-F1
#
_cell.length_a   1.000
_cell.length_b   1.000
_cell.length_c   1.000
_cell.angle_alpha   90.00
_cell.angle_beta   90.00
_cell.angle_gamma   90.00
#
_symmetry.space_group_name_H-M   'P 1'
#
loop_
_entity.id
_entity.type
_entity.pdbx_description
1 polymer ?
#
loop_
_entity_poly.entity_id
_entity_poly.type
_entity_poly.pdbx_seq_one_letter_code
_entity_poly.pdbx_strand_id
1 'polypeptide(L)'
;MTAKPTESTPKRMLIEWANGHDDWVREAVAQVLSSNRELSETQLAALVERFLIEKDLASKPADYITAVPKLELAADEVSAEDLLELGELTKVAGVNALAQGQSLAFHPNLTVLYGENGAGKPGYSRVLKRLAAVRTAEDILPNAHADGTSAPPTASVSYSLNGTASTIDWKNEAGVAPLTRMSVFDAPAVSLHVDGDLNYVFTPREIALFTYVSGALRHVQETVEVEARSIQPSGNPFLIHFQRGTSIYPKIETVGATTDLLELARLADDTVDGEARAEKLAGEVAALRAGNFDARCQAVEAELGRIEALSLAAKTLRDFNVEQYEAPCSG
;
A
#
# COMPACT_ATOMS: atom_id res chain seq x y z
N MET A 1 -37.49 3.24 35.79
CA MET A 1 -36.43 2.52 35.06
C MET A 1 -35.76 3.51 34.13
N THR A 2 -34.70 4.16 34.61
CA THR A 2 -33.87 5.07 33.82
C THR A 2 -32.88 4.23 33.02
N ALA A 3 -33.02 4.24 31.70
CA ALA A 3 -32.05 3.62 30.80
C ALA A 3 -30.66 4.22 31.06
N LYS A 4 -29.69 3.37 31.38
CA LYS A 4 -28.27 3.76 31.41
C LYS A 4 -27.90 4.33 30.03
N PRO A 5 -27.08 5.40 29.97
CA PRO A 5 -26.55 5.87 28.70
C PRO A 5 -25.77 4.71 28.07
N THR A 6 -26.13 4.35 26.84
CA THR A 6 -25.48 3.28 26.11
C THR A 6 -24.06 3.75 25.81
N GLU A 7 -23.07 3.26 26.56
CA GLU A 7 -21.67 3.55 26.28
C GLU A 7 -21.37 3.15 24.83
N SER A 8 -20.94 4.13 24.03
CA SER A 8 -20.62 3.92 22.62
C SER A 8 -19.36 3.07 22.52
N THR A 9 -19.52 1.79 22.19
CA THR A 9 -18.37 0.89 22.00
C THR A 9 -17.74 1.17 20.64
N PRO A 10 -16.41 0.95 20.48
CA PRO A 10 -15.74 1.20 19.20
C PRO A 10 -16.33 0.36 18.05
N LYS A 11 -16.79 -0.87 18.34
CA LYS A 11 -17.56 -1.69 17.39
C LYS A 11 -18.86 -0.99 16.93
N ARG A 12 -19.60 -0.36 17.85
CA ARG A 12 -20.83 0.36 17.51
C ARG A 12 -20.53 1.55 16.61
N MET A 13 -19.48 2.30 16.90
CA MET A 13 -19.04 3.41 16.06
C MET A 13 -18.68 2.94 14.64
N LEU A 14 -17.96 1.82 14.52
CA LEU A 14 -17.56 1.25 13.23
C LEU A 14 -18.79 0.80 12.41
N ILE A 15 -19.78 0.20 13.06
CA ILE A 15 -21.05 -0.22 12.44
C ILE A 15 -21.88 0.96 11.98
N GLU A 16 -22.05 1.98 12.84
CA GLU A 16 -22.79 3.20 12.51
C GLU A 16 -22.14 3.92 11.33
N TRP A 17 -20.81 4.03 11.34
CA TRP A 17 -20.04 4.58 10.23
C TRP A 17 -20.26 3.77 8.95
N ALA A 18 -20.04 2.45 8.98
CA ALA A 18 -20.18 1.57 7.82
C ALA A 18 -21.58 1.65 7.21
N ASN A 19 -22.63 1.69 8.05
CA ASN A 19 -24.02 1.79 7.60
C ASN A 19 -24.37 3.10 6.88
N GLY A 20 -23.52 4.12 6.95
CA GLY A 20 -23.61 5.36 6.17
C GLY A 20 -22.84 5.34 4.85
N HIS A 21 -22.11 4.25 4.56
CA HIS A 21 -21.29 4.10 3.36
C HIS A 21 -21.82 3.00 2.42
N ASP A 22 -21.18 2.95 1.25
CA ASP A 22 -21.38 1.98 0.18
C ASP A 22 -21.31 0.52 0.64
N ASP A 23 -21.86 -0.39 -0.16
CA ASP A 23 -22.05 -1.79 0.19
C ASP A 23 -20.73 -2.53 0.35
N TRP A 24 -19.73 -2.24 -0.49
CA TRP A 24 -18.38 -2.79 -0.35
C TRP A 24 -17.73 -2.36 0.97
N VAL A 25 -17.95 -1.13 1.46
CA VAL A 25 -17.44 -0.69 2.77
C VAL A 25 -18.11 -1.46 3.90
N ARG A 26 -19.44 -1.65 3.80
CA ARG A 26 -20.18 -2.48 4.76
C ARG A 26 -19.69 -3.91 4.78
N GLU A 27 -19.38 -4.47 3.61
CA GLU A 27 -18.83 -5.83 3.50
C GLU A 27 -17.44 -5.94 4.14
N ALA A 28 -16.54 -4.99 3.88
CA ALA A 28 -15.22 -4.95 4.52
C ALA A 28 -15.34 -4.93 6.05
N VAL A 29 -16.23 -4.09 6.57
CA VAL A 29 -16.47 -3.97 8.01
C VAL A 29 -17.10 -5.25 8.57
N ALA A 30 -18.06 -5.87 7.87
CA ALA A 30 -18.66 -7.14 8.28
C ALA A 30 -17.61 -8.27 8.41
N GLN A 31 -16.73 -8.38 7.42
CA GLN A 31 -15.69 -9.40 7.39
C GLN A 31 -14.63 -9.16 8.49
N VAL A 32 -14.26 -7.91 8.77
CA VAL A 32 -13.36 -7.57 9.89
C VAL A 32 -14.02 -7.83 11.24
N LEU A 33 -15.29 -7.48 11.42
CA LEU A 33 -15.98 -7.70 12.70
C LEU A 33 -16.17 -9.19 13.00
N SER A 34 -16.50 -10.00 11.99
CA SER A 34 -16.69 -11.46 12.14
C SER A 34 -15.38 -12.22 12.38
N SER A 35 -14.31 -11.85 11.69
CA SER A 35 -12.99 -12.53 11.83
C SER A 35 -12.15 -11.96 12.97
N ASN A 36 -12.38 -10.70 13.33
CA ASN A 36 -11.63 -9.92 14.31
C ASN A 36 -10.11 -9.95 14.05
N ARG A 37 -9.76 -9.87 12.75
CA ARG A 37 -8.42 -9.96 12.16
C ARG A 37 -8.36 -9.14 10.86
N GLU A 38 -7.16 -9.00 10.30
CA GLU A 38 -6.97 -8.49 8.94
C GLU A 38 -7.58 -9.43 7.90
N LEU A 39 -8.05 -8.86 6.80
CA LEU A 39 -8.58 -9.62 5.66
C LEU A 39 -7.43 -10.34 4.95
N SER A 40 -7.67 -11.60 4.60
CA SER A 40 -6.75 -12.37 3.75
C SER A 40 -6.72 -11.81 2.32
N GLU A 41 -5.68 -12.14 1.56
CA GLU A 41 -5.56 -11.73 0.14
C GLU A 41 -6.78 -12.14 -0.69
N THR A 42 -7.35 -13.31 -0.43
CA THR A 42 -8.57 -13.79 -1.12
C THR A 42 -9.78 -12.92 -0.79
N GLN A 43 -9.93 -12.50 0.46
CA GLN A 43 -11.02 -11.60 0.88
C GLN A 43 -10.83 -10.19 0.32
N LEU A 44 -9.59 -9.71 0.29
CA LEU A 44 -9.24 -8.42 -0.31
C LEU A 44 -9.52 -8.40 -1.82
N ALA A 45 -9.18 -9.47 -2.54
CA ALA A 45 -9.48 -9.58 -3.98
C ALA A 45 -11.00 -9.56 -4.25
N ALA A 46 -11.78 -10.30 -3.46
CA ALA A 46 -13.24 -10.27 -3.56
C ALA A 46 -13.83 -8.89 -3.24
N LEU A 47 -13.22 -8.17 -2.27
CA LEU A 47 -13.61 -6.81 -1.92
C LEU A 47 -13.34 -5.81 -3.05
N VAL A 48 -12.21 -5.96 -3.77
CA VAL A 48 -11.91 -5.15 -4.97
C VAL A 48 -12.92 -5.43 -6.07
N GLU A 49 -13.22 -6.70 -6.35
CA GLU A 49 -14.24 -7.07 -7.35
C GLU A 49 -15.59 -6.46 -7.01
N ARG A 50 -16.00 -6.53 -5.73
CA ARG A 50 -17.21 -5.90 -5.22
C ARG A 50 -17.25 -4.40 -5.50
N PHE A 51 -16.17 -3.69 -5.16
CA PHE A 51 -16.03 -2.26 -5.40
C PHE A 51 -16.18 -1.92 -6.89
N LEU A 52 -15.51 -2.67 -7.78
CA LEU A 52 -15.57 -2.44 -9.22
C LEU A 52 -16.99 -2.66 -9.76
N ILE A 53 -17.67 -3.72 -9.31
CA ILE A 53 -19.06 -4.01 -9.73
C ILE A 53 -20.01 -2.91 -9.23
N GLU A 54 -19.86 -2.46 -7.99
CA GLU A 54 -20.72 -1.43 -7.39
C GLU A 54 -20.53 -0.06 -8.05
N LYS A 55 -19.32 0.24 -8.56
CA LYS A 55 -19.02 1.45 -9.33
C LYS A 55 -19.28 1.31 -10.83
N ASP A 56 -19.94 0.23 -11.25
CA ASP A 56 -20.23 -0.11 -12.65
C ASP A 56 -18.97 -0.14 -13.54
N LEU A 57 -17.82 -0.48 -12.95
CA LEU A 57 -16.52 -0.66 -13.63
C LEU A 57 -16.27 -2.14 -14.01
N ALA A 58 -17.07 -3.07 -13.47
CA ALA A 58 -17.03 -4.49 -13.80
C ALA A 58 -18.44 -5.06 -14.02
N SER A 59 -18.52 -6.12 -14.82
CA SER A 59 -19.77 -6.83 -15.09
C SER A 59 -20.27 -7.58 -13.86
N LYS A 60 -21.58 -7.55 -13.62
CA LYS A 60 -22.24 -8.27 -12.51
C LYS A 60 -22.32 -9.78 -12.82
N PRO A 61 -21.71 -10.67 -12.00
CA PRO A 61 -21.94 -12.11 -12.06
C PRO A 61 -23.42 -12.48 -11.83
N ALA A 62 -23.84 -13.64 -12.30
CA ALA A 62 -25.23 -14.10 -12.18
C ALA A 62 -25.67 -14.36 -10.72
N ASP A 63 -24.72 -14.66 -9.85
CA ASP A 63 -24.85 -14.93 -8.42
C ASP A 63 -24.50 -13.71 -7.55
N TYR A 64 -24.33 -12.53 -8.15
CA TYR A 64 -23.96 -11.32 -7.42
C TYR A 64 -25.07 -10.83 -6.47
N ILE A 65 -24.76 -10.82 -5.18
CA ILE A 65 -25.66 -10.29 -4.16
C ILE A 65 -25.58 -8.77 -4.20
N THR A 66 -26.62 -8.11 -4.73
CA THR A 66 -26.60 -6.66 -4.96
C THR A 66 -26.55 -5.83 -3.68
N ALA A 67 -27.20 -6.28 -2.60
CA ALA A 67 -27.31 -5.52 -1.36
C ALA A 67 -26.58 -6.22 -0.20
N VAL A 68 -25.64 -5.52 0.44
CA VAL A 68 -25.10 -5.94 1.74
C VAL A 68 -26.04 -5.41 2.83
N PRO A 69 -26.65 -6.30 3.66
CA PRO A 69 -27.56 -5.86 4.72
C PRO A 69 -26.86 -4.90 5.69
N LYS A 70 -27.64 -4.03 6.33
CA LYS A 70 -27.09 -3.16 7.37
C LYS A 70 -26.52 -4.00 8.51
N LEU A 71 -25.41 -3.55 9.05
CA LEU A 71 -24.75 -4.20 10.17
C LEU A 71 -25.51 -3.88 11.46
N GLU A 72 -25.73 -4.90 12.27
CA GLU A 72 -26.35 -4.79 13.59
C GLU A 72 -25.43 -5.43 14.63
N LEU A 73 -25.32 -4.80 15.80
CA LEU A 73 -24.71 -5.44 16.97
C LEU A 73 -25.74 -6.36 17.60
N ALA A 74 -25.42 -7.66 17.70
CA ALA A 74 -26.17 -8.55 18.57
C ALA A 74 -26.14 -8.00 20.00
N ALA A 75 -27.28 -8.00 20.70
CA ALA A 75 -27.40 -7.45 22.05
C ALA A 75 -26.41 -8.06 23.06
N ASP A 76 -25.93 -9.28 22.79
CA ASP A 76 -24.97 -10.01 23.62
C ASP A 76 -23.49 -9.61 23.37
N GLU A 77 -23.17 -8.92 22.26
CA GLU A 77 -21.80 -8.48 21.97
C GLU A 77 -21.40 -7.19 22.70
N VAL A 78 -22.32 -6.56 23.43
CA VAL A 78 -22.07 -5.30 24.15
C VAL A 78 -21.30 -5.53 25.45
N SER A 79 -21.03 -6.78 25.86
CA SER A 79 -20.42 -7.05 27.17
C SER A 79 -19.49 -8.28 27.27
N ALA A 80 -19.07 -8.89 26.18
CA ALA A 80 -18.08 -9.96 26.24
C ALA A 80 -16.69 -9.40 25.92
N GLU A 81 -16.01 -8.83 26.92
CA GLU A 81 -14.55 -9.02 26.96
C GLU A 81 -14.34 -10.53 26.85
N ASP A 82 -13.75 -11.02 25.75
CA ASP A 82 -13.58 -12.47 25.58
C ASP A 82 -12.92 -13.06 26.85
N LEU A 83 -13.68 -13.84 27.62
CA LEU A 83 -13.24 -14.33 28.92
C LEU A 83 -12.18 -15.40 28.66
N LEU A 84 -10.94 -15.08 29.01
CA LEU A 84 -9.81 -16.00 28.96
C LEU A 84 -9.62 -16.64 30.34
N GLU A 85 -9.76 -17.96 30.41
CA GLU A 85 -9.50 -18.75 31.61
C GLU A 85 -8.31 -19.68 31.36
N LEU A 86 -7.33 -19.69 32.25
CA LEU A 86 -6.24 -20.68 32.18
C LEU A 86 -6.70 -22.00 32.77
N GLY A 87 -6.40 -23.10 32.09
CA GLY A 87 -6.68 -24.46 32.54
C GLY A 87 -5.47 -25.07 33.23
N GLU A 88 -4.45 -25.41 32.46
CA GLU A 88 -3.31 -26.21 32.94
C GLU A 88 -2.04 -25.86 32.16
N LEU A 89 -0.92 -25.81 32.87
CA LEU A 89 0.41 -25.70 32.29
C LEU A 89 1.16 -27.01 32.53
N THR A 90 1.42 -27.74 31.45
CA THR A 90 2.03 -29.08 31.47
C THR A 90 3.22 -29.18 30.53
N LYS A 91 3.88 -30.35 30.52
CA LYS A 91 5.01 -30.66 29.63
C LYS A 91 6.10 -29.58 29.64
N VAL A 92 6.31 -28.94 30.79
CA VAL A 92 7.30 -27.88 30.93
C VAL A 92 8.69 -28.50 30.86
N ALA A 93 9.51 -28.06 29.91
CA ALA A 93 10.89 -28.52 29.72
C ALA A 93 11.81 -27.34 29.40
N GLY A 94 13.07 -27.41 29.83
CA GLY A 94 14.06 -26.35 29.58
C GLY A 94 13.80 -25.03 30.34
N VAL A 95 12.90 -25.03 31.33
CA VAL A 95 12.52 -23.85 32.12
C VAL A 95 13.06 -23.95 33.55
N ASN A 96 14.11 -23.19 33.88
CA ASN A 96 14.67 -23.11 35.23
C ASN A 96 14.91 -24.51 35.85
N ALA A 97 14.81 -24.63 37.18
CA ALA A 97 14.92 -25.90 37.92
C ALA A 97 13.57 -26.64 38.05
N LEU A 98 12.61 -26.43 37.14
CA LEU A 98 11.34 -27.15 37.18
C LEU A 98 11.54 -28.63 36.86
N ALA A 99 10.95 -29.51 37.66
CA ALA A 99 11.05 -30.95 37.45
C ALA A 99 10.27 -31.37 36.19
N GLN A 100 10.83 -32.30 35.43
CA GLN A 100 10.18 -32.83 34.23
C GLN A 100 8.84 -33.50 34.60
N GLY A 101 7.83 -33.26 33.77
CA GLY A 101 6.50 -33.86 33.95
C GLY A 101 5.64 -33.20 35.03
N GLN A 102 6.06 -32.08 35.61
CA GLN A 102 5.18 -31.29 36.48
C GLN A 102 4.01 -30.68 35.69
N SER A 103 2.86 -30.69 36.35
CA SER A 103 1.66 -29.99 35.91
C SER A 103 1.26 -28.94 36.95
N LEU A 104 0.86 -27.77 36.45
CA LEU A 104 0.24 -26.71 37.23
C LEU A 104 -1.17 -26.49 36.70
N ALA A 105 -2.18 -26.93 37.45
CA ALA A 105 -3.58 -26.62 37.19
C ALA A 105 -3.94 -25.26 37.80
N PHE A 106 -4.54 -24.38 36.99
CA PHE A 106 -5.01 -23.08 37.45
C PHE A 106 -6.45 -23.19 37.93
N HIS A 107 -6.70 -22.65 39.12
CA HIS A 107 -8.06 -22.44 39.60
C HIS A 107 -8.67 -21.20 38.92
N PRO A 108 -9.97 -21.21 38.56
CA PRO A 108 -10.66 -20.06 37.95
C PRO A 108 -10.63 -18.74 38.75
N ASN A 109 -10.19 -18.77 40.02
CA ASN A 109 -10.26 -17.62 40.92
C ASN A 109 -8.86 -17.23 41.40
N LEU A 110 -8.22 -18.13 42.18
CA LEU A 110 -6.91 -17.87 42.77
C LEU A 110 -6.09 -19.15 42.83
N THR A 111 -4.88 -19.10 42.29
CA THR A 111 -3.90 -20.18 42.39
C THR A 111 -2.69 -19.67 43.17
N VAL A 112 -2.37 -20.32 44.29
CA VAL A 112 -1.22 -19.95 45.13
C VAL A 112 -0.14 -21.02 45.01
N LEU A 113 1.02 -20.65 44.47
CA LEU A 113 2.20 -21.52 44.40
C LEU A 113 3.15 -21.23 45.56
N TYR A 114 3.43 -22.23 46.39
CA TYR A 114 4.39 -22.14 47.50
C TYR A 114 5.37 -23.30 47.47
N GLY A 115 6.53 -23.14 48.10
CA GLY A 115 7.59 -24.15 48.12
C GLY A 115 8.92 -23.56 48.57
N GLU A 116 9.96 -24.37 48.67
CA GLU A 116 11.29 -23.94 49.11
C GLU A 116 11.94 -22.94 48.13
N ASN A 117 12.85 -22.11 48.65
CA ASN A 117 13.66 -21.23 47.81
C ASN A 117 14.54 -22.08 46.89
N GLY A 118 14.57 -21.76 45.60
CA GLY A 118 15.29 -22.55 44.60
C GLY A 118 14.47 -23.65 43.91
N ALA A 119 13.23 -23.93 44.35
CA ALA A 119 12.35 -24.94 43.73
C ALA A 119 11.82 -24.58 42.32
N GLY A 120 12.32 -23.51 41.68
CA GLY A 120 11.94 -23.15 40.32
C GLY A 120 10.61 -22.40 40.15
N LYS A 121 9.90 -22.03 41.23
CA LYS A 121 8.62 -21.27 41.17
C LYS A 121 8.62 -20.07 40.21
N PRO A 122 9.69 -19.23 40.15
CA PRO A 122 9.75 -18.12 39.19
C PRO A 122 9.73 -18.57 37.71
N GLY A 123 10.11 -19.82 37.42
CA GLY A 123 10.04 -20.40 36.08
C GLY A 123 8.63 -20.37 35.49
N TYR A 124 7.60 -20.67 36.30
CA TYR A 124 6.20 -20.57 35.86
C TYR A 124 5.82 -19.15 35.46
N SER A 125 6.19 -18.15 36.28
CA SER A 125 5.93 -16.75 35.93
C SER A 125 6.64 -16.34 34.65
N ARG A 126 7.87 -16.79 34.39
CA ARG A 126 8.60 -16.44 33.16
C ARG A 126 7.94 -17.01 31.90
N VAL A 127 7.42 -18.24 31.97
CA VAL A 127 6.63 -18.82 30.87
C VAL A 127 5.40 -17.97 30.58
N LEU A 128 4.62 -17.62 31.61
CA LEU A 128 3.44 -16.76 31.45
C LEU A 128 3.81 -15.37 30.91
N LYS A 129 4.91 -14.77 31.38
CA LYS A 129 5.41 -13.48 30.89
C LYS A 129 5.75 -13.50 29.40
N ARG A 130 6.39 -14.58 28.91
CA ARG A 130 6.73 -14.73 27.48
C ARG A 130 5.47 -14.95 26.64
N LEU A 131 4.55 -15.81 27.10
CA LEU A 131 3.25 -16.01 26.45
C LEU A 131 2.46 -14.70 26.33
N ALA A 132 2.48 -13.88 27.38
CA ALA A 132 1.80 -12.59 27.44
C ALA A 132 2.54 -11.44 26.72
N ALA A 133 3.82 -11.62 26.39
CA ALA A 133 4.72 -10.55 25.91
C ALA A 133 4.77 -9.30 26.80
N VAL A 134 4.80 -9.47 28.13
CA VAL A 134 4.98 -8.32 29.03
C VAL A 134 6.40 -7.75 28.95
N ARG A 135 6.57 -6.44 29.17
CA ARG A 135 7.90 -5.77 29.10
C ARG A 135 8.93 -6.33 30.09
N THR A 136 8.48 -6.88 31.21
CA THR A 136 9.32 -7.54 32.21
C THR A 136 9.62 -9.01 31.89
N ALA A 137 9.35 -9.47 30.66
CA ALA A 137 9.67 -10.83 30.26
C ALA A 137 11.20 -10.98 30.22
N GLU A 138 11.70 -11.78 31.16
CA GLU A 138 13.11 -12.16 31.21
C GLU A 138 13.37 -13.35 30.31
N ASP A 139 14.63 -13.54 29.92
CA ASP A 139 15.03 -14.77 29.27
C ASP A 139 14.91 -15.96 30.23
N ILE A 140 14.37 -17.06 29.71
CA ILE A 140 14.22 -18.30 30.46
C ILE A 140 15.54 -19.05 30.38
N LEU A 141 16.21 -19.09 31.51
CA LEU A 141 17.46 -19.81 31.68
C LEU A 141 17.18 -21.27 32.09
N PRO A 142 17.98 -22.22 31.59
CA PRO A 142 17.86 -23.61 31.98
C PRO A 142 18.33 -23.86 33.42
N ASN A 143 18.09 -25.07 33.92
CA ASN A 143 18.56 -25.47 35.25
C ASN A 143 20.09 -25.37 35.35
N ALA A 144 20.59 -24.52 36.26
CA ALA A 144 22.02 -24.32 36.48
C ALA A 144 22.73 -25.55 37.10
N HIS A 145 21.96 -26.51 37.63
CA HIS A 145 22.48 -27.74 38.25
C HIS A 145 22.37 -28.97 37.34
N ALA A 146 21.89 -28.82 36.10
CA ALA A 146 21.79 -29.93 35.16
C ALA A 146 23.07 -30.09 34.34
N ASP A 147 23.62 -31.31 34.30
CA ASP A 147 24.75 -31.64 33.44
C ASP A 147 24.28 -31.87 31.99
N GLY A 148 24.79 -31.08 31.03
CA GLY A 148 24.57 -31.27 29.59
C GLY A 148 24.00 -30.07 28.82
N THR A 149 23.82 -30.24 27.50
CA THR A 149 23.22 -29.21 26.62
C THR A 149 21.74 -29.07 26.93
N SER A 150 21.30 -27.86 27.29
CA SER A 150 19.90 -27.65 27.67
C SER A 150 18.98 -27.55 26.45
N ALA A 151 17.83 -28.22 26.54
CA ALA A 151 16.76 -28.11 25.54
C ALA A 151 16.12 -26.71 25.60
N PRO A 152 15.64 -26.18 24.46
CA PRO A 152 14.94 -24.90 24.45
C PRO A 152 13.68 -24.95 25.34
N PRO A 153 13.27 -23.82 25.97
CA PRO A 153 12.07 -23.76 26.79
C PRO A 153 10.82 -24.18 26.00
N THR A 154 10.07 -25.15 26.53
CA THR A 154 8.78 -25.56 25.97
C THR A 154 7.76 -25.80 27.08
N ALA A 155 6.48 -25.65 26.74
CA ALA A 155 5.36 -26.00 27.61
C ALA A 155 4.09 -26.24 26.79
N SER A 156 3.10 -26.89 27.38
CA SER A 156 1.76 -27.03 26.81
C SER A 156 0.77 -26.32 27.73
N VAL A 157 0.01 -25.36 27.21
CA VAL A 157 -0.92 -24.53 27.97
C VAL A 157 -2.34 -24.81 27.50
N SER A 158 -3.20 -25.30 28.38
CA SER A 158 -4.64 -25.36 28.13
C SER A 158 -5.33 -24.11 28.67
N TYR A 159 -6.33 -23.63 27.93
CA TYR A 159 -7.12 -22.45 28.26
C TYR A 159 -8.54 -22.56 27.70
N SER A 160 -9.45 -21.76 28.25
CA SER A 160 -10.81 -21.55 27.75
C SER A 160 -10.92 -20.12 27.22
N LEU A 161 -11.48 -19.94 26.02
CA LEU A 161 -11.85 -18.63 25.49
C LEU A 161 -13.36 -18.63 25.28
N ASN A 162 -14.08 -17.81 26.04
CA ASN A 162 -15.56 -17.82 26.04
C ASN A 162 -16.14 -19.23 26.23
N GLY A 163 -15.54 -20.03 27.12
CA GLY A 163 -15.93 -21.42 27.38
C GLY A 163 -15.47 -22.44 26.35
N THR A 164 -14.82 -22.03 25.26
CA THR A 164 -14.24 -22.95 24.26
C THR A 164 -12.84 -23.37 24.70
N ALA A 165 -12.68 -24.65 25.04
CA ALA A 165 -11.38 -25.20 25.44
C ALA A 165 -10.40 -25.28 24.26
N SER A 166 -9.14 -24.95 24.50
CA SER A 166 -8.05 -24.99 23.53
C SER A 166 -6.73 -25.27 24.22
N THR A 167 -5.75 -25.79 23.46
CA THR A 167 -4.40 -26.08 23.96
C THR A 167 -3.37 -25.55 22.98
N ILE A 168 -2.30 -24.95 23.50
CA ILE A 168 -1.16 -24.47 22.72
C ILE A 168 0.10 -25.19 23.18
N ASP A 169 0.86 -25.74 22.23
CA ASP A 169 2.23 -26.19 22.44
C ASP A 169 3.18 -25.03 22.15
N TRP A 170 3.74 -24.46 23.22
CA TRP A 170 4.61 -23.30 23.20
C TRP A 170 6.08 -23.71 23.18
N LYS A 171 6.86 -23.01 22.36
CA LYS A 171 8.30 -23.22 22.09
C LYS A 171 9.08 -21.91 22.24
N ASN A 172 8.88 -21.23 23.37
CA ASN A 172 9.57 -19.98 23.72
C ASN A 172 9.23 -18.76 22.85
N GLU A 173 8.11 -18.79 22.12
CA GLU A 173 7.62 -17.62 21.38
C GLU A 173 7.20 -16.50 22.33
N ALA A 174 7.43 -15.24 21.93
CA ALA A 174 6.93 -14.08 22.63
C ALA A 174 5.55 -13.68 22.07
N GLY A 175 4.56 -13.50 22.94
CA GLY A 175 3.27 -12.92 22.57
C GLY A 175 2.38 -13.85 21.77
N VAL A 176 1.92 -14.92 22.41
CA VAL A 176 1.09 -15.94 21.76
C VAL A 176 -0.39 -15.62 21.99
N ALA A 177 -1.12 -15.27 20.93
CA ALA A 177 -2.56 -15.05 21.02
C ALA A 177 -3.30 -16.38 21.34
N PRO A 178 -4.37 -16.37 22.16
CA PRO A 178 -4.99 -15.22 22.84
C PRO A 178 -4.38 -14.90 24.23
N LEU A 179 -3.31 -15.58 24.63
CA LEU A 179 -2.68 -15.47 25.95
C LEU A 179 -2.05 -14.09 26.20
N THR A 180 -1.83 -13.28 25.16
CA THR A 180 -1.47 -11.85 25.26
C THR A 180 -2.48 -10.99 26.02
N ARG A 181 -3.68 -11.50 26.32
CA ARG A 181 -4.69 -10.84 27.15
C ARG A 181 -4.39 -10.87 28.65
N MET A 182 -3.52 -11.77 29.10
CA MET A 182 -3.21 -11.86 30.53
C MET A 182 -2.20 -10.77 30.93
N SER A 183 -2.41 -10.21 32.11
CA SER A 183 -1.40 -9.34 32.74
C SER A 183 -0.60 -10.15 33.76
N VAL A 184 0.72 -10.02 33.71
CA VAL A 184 1.62 -10.69 34.66
C VAL A 184 2.38 -9.64 35.45
N PHE A 185 2.12 -9.57 36.75
CA PHE A 185 2.73 -8.60 37.67
C PHE A 185 3.72 -9.29 38.61
N ASP A 186 4.92 -8.73 38.75
CA ASP A 186 5.93 -9.15 39.71
C ASP A 186 6.75 -7.96 40.25
N ALA A 187 7.68 -8.20 41.17
CA ALA A 187 8.43 -7.13 41.83
C ALA A 187 9.21 -6.21 40.84
N PRO A 188 9.92 -6.72 39.82
CA PRO A 188 10.46 -5.90 38.72
C PRO A 188 9.43 -5.07 37.94
N ALA A 189 8.17 -5.48 37.86
CA ALA A 189 7.13 -4.72 37.18
C ALA A 189 6.69 -3.45 37.94
N VAL A 190 7.01 -3.36 39.24
CA VAL A 190 6.63 -2.24 40.10
C VAL A 190 7.42 -0.97 39.75
N SER A 191 8.73 -1.06 39.50
CA SER A 191 9.53 0.12 39.14
C SER A 191 9.09 0.73 37.80
N LEU A 192 8.72 -0.12 36.85
CA LEU A 192 8.19 0.32 35.55
C LEU A 192 6.84 1.03 35.67
N HIS A 193 5.98 0.65 36.63
CA HIS A 193 4.67 1.30 36.84
C HIS A 193 4.74 2.64 37.59
N VAL A 194 5.89 2.99 38.17
CA VAL A 194 6.09 4.21 38.96
C VAL A 194 6.80 5.32 38.17
N ASP A 195 7.56 4.97 37.12
CA ASP A 195 8.17 5.95 36.22
C ASP A 195 7.14 6.55 35.24
N GLY A 196 6.90 7.85 35.37
CA GLY A 196 5.81 8.60 34.71
C GLY A 196 5.90 8.78 33.19
N ASP A 197 6.89 8.20 32.52
CA ASP A 197 7.13 8.32 31.07
C ASP A 197 6.79 7.03 30.31
N LEU A 198 5.75 6.32 30.73
CA LEU A 198 5.22 5.20 29.97
C LEU A 198 4.26 5.68 28.88
N ASN A 199 4.76 5.76 27.64
CA ASN A 199 3.89 5.68 26.47
C ASN A 199 3.22 4.30 26.46
N TYR A 200 1.98 4.27 26.91
CA TYR A 200 1.08 3.13 26.90
C TYR A 200 0.67 2.87 25.44
N VAL A 201 1.43 2.03 24.71
CA VAL A 201 0.93 1.47 23.43
C VAL A 201 0.15 0.20 23.75
N PHE A 202 -0.90 0.35 24.54
CA PHE A 202 -2.01 -0.59 24.50
C PHE A 202 -2.94 -0.05 23.44
N THR A 203 -3.00 -0.73 22.30
CA THR A 203 -4.11 -0.56 21.37
C THR A 203 -5.14 -1.60 21.81
N PRO A 204 -6.22 -1.23 22.52
CA PRO A 204 -7.33 -2.14 22.77
C PRO A 204 -7.69 -2.88 21.49
N ARG A 205 -8.01 -4.18 21.57
CA ARG A 205 -8.35 -5.01 20.40
C ARG A 205 -9.44 -4.36 19.53
N GLU A 206 -10.31 -3.58 20.16
CA GLU A 206 -11.36 -2.81 19.53
C GLU A 206 -10.86 -1.63 18.69
N ILE A 207 -9.72 -1.02 19.04
CA ILE A 207 -9.05 0.00 18.22
C ILE A 207 -8.34 -0.65 17.03
N ALA A 208 -7.82 -1.88 17.18
CA ALA A 208 -7.18 -2.61 16.07
C ALA A 208 -8.16 -2.88 14.92
N LEU A 209 -9.47 -3.01 15.20
CA LEU A 209 -10.51 -3.13 14.17
C LEU A 209 -10.50 -1.96 13.17
N PHE A 210 -10.25 -0.73 13.64
CA PHE A 210 -10.14 0.44 12.78
C PHE A 210 -8.91 0.33 11.87
N THR A 211 -7.79 -0.16 12.40
CA THR A 211 -6.59 -0.42 11.61
C THR A 211 -6.87 -1.44 10.52
N TYR A 212 -7.53 -2.56 10.84
CA TYR A 212 -7.87 -3.61 9.87
C TYR A 212 -8.80 -3.11 8.76
N VAL A 213 -9.85 -2.35 9.11
CA VAL A 213 -10.74 -1.71 8.14
C VAL A 213 -9.99 -0.70 7.28
N SER A 214 -9.17 0.16 7.90
CA SER A 214 -8.36 1.14 7.15
C SER A 214 -7.36 0.50 6.21
N GLY A 215 -6.79 -0.65 6.59
CA GLY A 215 -5.90 -1.44 5.75
C GLY A 215 -6.62 -2.01 4.53
N ALA A 216 -7.82 -2.58 4.73
CA ALA A 216 -8.66 -3.07 3.65
C ALA A 216 -9.05 -1.97 2.65
N LEU A 217 -9.47 -0.81 3.15
CA LEU A 217 -9.81 0.37 2.33
C LEU A 217 -8.62 0.85 1.50
N ARG A 218 -7.44 0.96 2.14
CA ARG A 218 -6.20 1.36 1.46
C ARG A 218 -5.80 0.36 0.39
N HIS A 219 -5.95 -0.94 0.66
CA HIS A 219 -5.63 -1.98 -0.32
C HIS A 219 -6.51 -1.87 -1.58
N VAL A 220 -7.81 -1.62 -1.43
CA VAL A 220 -8.70 -1.36 -2.56
C VAL A 220 -8.25 -0.12 -3.33
N GLN A 221 -7.95 0.98 -2.63
CA GLN A 221 -7.45 2.21 -3.25
C GLN A 221 -6.17 1.95 -4.07
N GLU A 222 -5.16 1.33 -3.47
CA GLU A 222 -3.87 1.06 -4.11
C GLU A 222 -4.03 0.14 -5.33
N THR A 223 -4.87 -0.89 -5.23
CA THR A 223 -5.12 -1.83 -6.33
C THR A 223 -5.76 -1.12 -7.52
N VAL A 224 -6.80 -0.33 -7.27
CA VAL A 224 -7.51 0.43 -8.32
C VAL A 224 -6.61 1.51 -8.92
N GLU A 225 -5.78 2.19 -8.12
CA GLU A 225 -4.82 3.17 -8.63
C GLU A 225 -3.77 2.53 -9.55
N VAL A 226 -3.26 1.35 -9.20
CA VAL A 226 -2.31 0.61 -10.04
C VAL A 226 -2.96 0.20 -11.35
N GLU A 227 -4.17 -0.36 -11.29
CA GLU A 227 -4.91 -0.77 -12.48
C GLU A 227 -5.25 0.43 -13.38
N ALA A 228 -5.73 1.53 -12.81
CA ALA A 228 -6.01 2.76 -13.54
C ALA A 228 -4.77 3.33 -14.24
N ARG A 229 -3.61 3.34 -13.56
CA ARG A 229 -2.33 3.75 -14.17
C ARG A 229 -1.87 2.81 -15.27
N SER A 230 -2.16 1.51 -15.16
CA SER A 230 -1.79 0.53 -16.18
C SER A 230 -2.59 0.69 -17.48
N ILE A 231 -3.83 1.19 -17.39
CA ILE A 231 -4.72 1.42 -18.53
C ILE A 231 -4.51 2.82 -19.13
N GLN A 232 -4.00 3.78 -18.35
CA GLN A 232 -3.71 5.13 -18.83
C GLN A 232 -2.64 5.11 -19.95
N PRO A 233 -2.95 5.66 -21.13
CA PRO A 233 -1.94 5.87 -22.16
C PRO A 233 -0.84 6.80 -21.64
N SER A 234 0.43 6.43 -21.82
CA SER A 234 1.60 7.24 -21.42
C SER A 234 1.77 8.54 -22.23
N GLY A 235 0.92 8.76 -23.23
CA GLY A 235 0.84 9.93 -24.09
C GLY A 235 -0.14 9.65 -25.22
N ASN A 236 -0.34 10.64 -26.10
CA ASN A 236 -1.17 10.46 -27.28
C ASN A 236 -0.41 9.64 -28.34
N PRO A 237 -0.76 8.36 -28.58
CA PRO A 237 -0.01 7.49 -29.49
C PRO A 237 -0.17 7.90 -30.96
N PHE A 238 -1.18 8.72 -31.29
CA PHE A 238 -1.48 9.07 -32.67
C PHE A 238 -0.56 10.17 -33.22
N LEU A 239 0.09 10.96 -32.35
CA LEU A 239 0.91 12.10 -32.77
C LEU A 239 2.07 11.74 -33.71
N ILE A 240 2.58 10.50 -33.66
CA ILE A 240 3.65 10.04 -34.54
C ILE A 240 3.21 9.96 -36.02
N HIS A 241 1.91 9.88 -36.28
CA HIS A 241 1.35 9.76 -37.62
C HIS A 241 1.03 11.12 -38.26
N PHE A 242 1.14 12.23 -37.52
CA PHE A 242 0.77 13.56 -37.99
C PHE A 242 1.97 14.52 -37.96
N GLN A 243 2.14 15.31 -39.01
CA GLN A 243 3.20 16.31 -39.07
C GLN A 243 2.81 17.59 -38.31
N ARG A 244 3.74 18.08 -37.45
CA ARG A 244 3.60 19.38 -36.78
C ARG A 244 3.46 20.50 -37.81
N GLY A 245 2.56 21.44 -37.54
CA GLY A 245 2.26 22.59 -38.42
C GLY A 245 1.13 22.36 -39.42
N THR A 246 0.61 21.13 -39.52
CA THR A 246 -0.64 20.87 -40.26
C THR A 246 -1.86 21.33 -39.45
N SER A 247 -2.95 21.67 -40.14
CA SER A 247 -4.21 22.12 -39.50
C SER A 247 -4.87 21.02 -38.64
N ILE A 248 -4.56 19.75 -38.90
CA ILE A 248 -5.08 18.60 -38.16
C ILE A 248 -4.27 18.31 -36.89
N TYR A 249 -2.99 18.68 -36.84
CA TYR A 249 -2.10 18.35 -35.72
C TYR A 249 -2.62 18.84 -34.35
N PRO A 250 -3.06 20.10 -34.18
CA PRO A 250 -3.60 20.56 -32.90
C PRO A 250 -4.85 19.79 -32.48
N LYS A 251 -5.71 19.40 -33.44
CA LYS A 251 -6.93 18.64 -33.16
C LYS A 251 -6.60 17.24 -32.62
N ILE A 252 -5.62 16.57 -33.24
CA ILE A 252 -5.16 15.25 -32.79
C ILE A 252 -4.45 15.37 -31.45
N GLU A 253 -3.61 16.39 -31.23
CA GLU A 253 -2.92 16.63 -29.95
C GLU A 253 -3.89 16.77 -28.77
N THR A 254 -5.04 17.41 -29.00
CA THR A 254 -6.08 17.61 -27.98
C THR A 254 -7.11 16.46 -27.88
N VAL A 255 -6.89 15.32 -28.53
CA VAL A 255 -7.79 14.17 -28.42
C VAL A 255 -7.87 13.69 -26.97
N GLY A 256 -9.07 13.63 -26.43
CA GLY A 256 -9.37 13.22 -25.06
C GLY A 256 -10.84 12.86 -24.88
N ALA A 257 -11.30 12.77 -23.63
CA ALA A 257 -12.64 12.28 -23.30
C ALA A 257 -13.80 13.13 -23.86
N THR A 258 -13.53 14.39 -24.22
CA THR A 258 -14.53 15.36 -24.70
C THR A 258 -14.44 15.64 -26.20
N THR A 259 -13.59 14.94 -26.93
CA THR A 259 -13.40 15.16 -28.37
C THR A 259 -14.60 14.70 -29.17
N ASP A 260 -15.09 15.55 -30.08
CA ASP A 260 -16.16 15.19 -31.01
C ASP A 260 -15.62 14.27 -32.12
N LEU A 261 -15.96 12.98 -32.01
CA LEU A 261 -15.56 11.96 -32.98
C LEU A 261 -16.21 12.17 -34.36
N LEU A 262 -17.38 12.81 -34.44
CA LEU A 262 -18.04 13.11 -35.72
C LEU A 262 -17.32 14.24 -36.46
N GLU A 263 -16.79 15.22 -35.74
CA GLU A 263 -15.96 16.27 -36.33
C GLU A 263 -14.67 15.68 -36.93
N LEU A 264 -14.00 14.78 -36.21
CA LEU A 264 -12.82 14.07 -36.71
C LEU A 264 -13.14 13.20 -37.93
N ALA A 265 -14.26 12.47 -37.90
CA ALA A 265 -14.70 11.65 -39.03
C ALA A 265 -14.95 12.48 -40.30
N ARG A 266 -15.46 13.71 -40.18
CA ARG A 266 -15.66 14.61 -41.34
C ARG A 266 -14.37 15.12 -41.96
N LEU A 267 -13.26 15.08 -41.23
CA LEU A 267 -11.94 15.48 -41.73
C LEU A 267 -11.22 14.32 -42.44
N ALA A 268 -11.71 13.09 -42.28
CA ALA A 268 -11.20 11.95 -43.01
C ALA A 268 -11.70 11.99 -44.46
N ASP A 269 -10.78 11.79 -45.39
CA ASP A 269 -11.08 11.57 -46.81
C ASP A 269 -10.51 10.19 -47.18
N ASP A 270 -11.30 9.16 -46.92
CA ASP A 270 -11.02 7.74 -47.15
C ASP A 270 -11.50 7.27 -48.53
N THR A 271 -11.79 8.21 -49.43
CA THR A 271 -12.22 7.90 -50.79
C THR A 271 -11.04 7.46 -51.65
N VAL A 272 -11.31 6.62 -52.66
CA VAL A 272 -10.29 6.21 -53.66
C VAL A 272 -9.64 7.43 -54.34
N ASP A 273 -10.42 8.49 -54.56
CA ASP A 273 -9.93 9.76 -55.11
C ASP A 273 -9.06 10.54 -54.10
N GLY A 274 -9.35 10.43 -52.81
CA GLY A 274 -8.52 10.94 -51.71
C GLY A 274 -7.16 10.26 -51.67
N GLU A 275 -7.12 8.93 -51.70
CA GLU A 275 -5.89 8.13 -51.74
C GLU A 275 -5.04 8.44 -52.97
N ALA A 276 -5.64 8.49 -54.15
CA ALA A 276 -4.95 8.83 -55.40
C ALA A 276 -4.36 10.25 -55.36
N ARG A 277 -5.08 11.22 -54.77
CA ARG A 277 -4.57 12.58 -54.56
C ARG A 277 -3.41 12.61 -53.57
N ALA A 278 -3.49 11.85 -52.49
CA ALA A 278 -2.43 11.76 -51.49
C ALA A 278 -1.14 11.17 -52.08
N GLU A 279 -1.25 10.09 -52.85
CA GLU A 279 -0.10 9.47 -53.53
C GLU A 279 0.55 10.45 -54.53
N LYS A 280 -0.27 11.15 -55.33
CA LYS A 280 0.21 12.17 -56.26
C LYS A 280 0.95 13.30 -55.54
N LEU A 281 0.36 13.86 -54.47
CA LEU A 281 1.00 14.93 -53.69
C LEU A 281 2.30 14.46 -53.03
N ALA A 282 2.32 13.23 -52.52
CA ALA A 282 3.53 12.64 -51.94
C ALA A 282 4.66 12.55 -52.99
N GLY A 283 4.33 12.14 -54.21
CA GLY A 283 5.27 12.13 -55.35
C GLY A 283 5.77 13.52 -55.72
N GLU A 284 4.89 14.52 -55.79
CA GLU A 284 5.25 15.91 -56.08
C GLU A 284 6.17 16.49 -54.99
N VAL A 285 5.86 16.27 -53.71
CA VAL A 285 6.70 16.71 -52.58
C VAL A 285 8.06 16.02 -52.61
N ALA A 286 8.11 14.71 -52.91
CA ALA A 286 9.37 13.99 -53.06
C ALA A 286 10.21 14.53 -54.22
N ALA A 287 9.60 14.84 -55.37
CA ALA A 287 10.27 15.42 -56.52
C ALA A 287 10.79 16.85 -56.22
N LEU A 288 10.01 17.66 -55.50
CA LEU A 288 10.43 19.01 -55.07
C LEU A 288 11.61 18.96 -54.10
N ARG A 289 11.60 18.01 -53.15
CA ARG A 289 12.73 17.79 -52.22
C ARG A 289 13.98 17.26 -52.93
N ALA A 290 13.81 16.34 -53.89
CA ALA A 290 14.90 15.81 -54.70
C ALA A 290 15.45 16.82 -55.71
N GLY A 291 14.65 17.80 -56.11
CA GLY A 291 14.96 18.82 -57.09
C GLY A 291 15.94 19.89 -56.62
N ASN A 292 17.04 19.51 -55.93
CA ASN A 292 18.23 20.34 -55.65
C ASN A 292 17.95 21.82 -55.30
N PHE A 293 16.83 22.10 -54.64
CA PHE A 293 16.42 23.48 -54.35
C PHE A 293 17.43 24.12 -53.41
N ASP A 294 17.90 23.36 -52.41
CA ASP A 294 18.97 23.77 -51.50
C ASP A 294 20.29 24.03 -52.25
N ALA A 295 20.65 23.17 -53.22
CA ALA A 295 21.85 23.37 -54.02
C ALA A 295 21.73 24.61 -54.94
N ARG A 296 20.53 24.92 -55.43
CA ARG A 296 20.25 26.15 -56.20
C ARG A 296 20.29 27.39 -55.32
N CYS A 297 19.72 27.35 -54.12
CA CYS A 297 19.82 28.44 -53.14
C CYS A 297 21.29 28.71 -52.78
N GLN A 298 22.07 27.66 -52.46
CA GLN A 298 23.51 27.80 -52.18
C GLN A 298 24.29 28.37 -53.36
N ALA A 299 23.98 27.97 -54.59
CA ALA A 299 24.64 28.51 -55.78
C ALA A 299 24.33 30.01 -55.99
N VAL A 300 23.09 30.44 -55.73
CA VAL A 300 22.69 31.85 -55.82
C VAL A 300 23.33 32.68 -54.70
N GLU A 301 23.39 32.16 -53.48
CA GLU A 301 24.07 32.82 -52.35
C GLU A 301 25.58 32.97 -52.61
N ALA A 302 26.22 31.95 -53.19
CA ALA A 302 27.64 32.03 -53.55
C ALA A 302 27.91 33.10 -54.63
N GLU A 303 27.04 33.21 -55.63
CA GLU A 303 27.15 34.29 -56.64
C GLU A 303 26.88 35.67 -56.05
N LEU A 304 25.91 35.80 -55.15
CA LEU A 304 25.67 37.06 -54.43
C LEU A 304 26.92 37.48 -53.65
N GLY A 305 27.53 36.56 -52.90
CA GLY A 305 28.77 36.81 -52.17
C GLY A 305 29.94 37.22 -53.07
N ARG A 306 30.06 36.64 -54.28
CA ARG A 306 31.06 37.06 -55.28
C ARG A 306 30.82 38.49 -55.76
N ILE A 307 29.58 38.85 -56.05
CA ILE A 307 29.21 40.20 -56.51
C ILE A 307 29.49 41.23 -55.40
N GLU A 308 29.17 40.91 -54.15
CA GLU A 308 29.47 41.77 -53.00
C GLU A 308 30.97 41.97 -52.82
N ALA A 309 31.77 40.91 -52.92
CA ALA A 309 33.23 40.99 -52.84
C ALA A 309 33.83 41.84 -53.97
N LEU A 310 33.33 41.69 -55.21
CA LEU A 310 33.72 42.52 -56.35
C LEU A 310 33.35 43.99 -56.15
N SER A 311 32.15 44.26 -55.63
CA SER A 311 31.69 45.61 -55.29
C SER A 311 32.57 46.25 -54.22
N LEU A 312 32.95 45.49 -53.19
CA LEU A 312 33.87 45.95 -52.15
C LEU A 312 35.25 46.25 -52.74
N ALA A 313 35.83 45.34 -53.52
CA ALA A 313 37.12 45.54 -54.16
C ALA A 313 37.12 46.77 -55.09
N ALA A 314 36.05 46.97 -55.86
CA ALA A 314 35.90 48.13 -56.73
C ALA A 314 35.78 49.45 -55.95
N LYS A 315 35.12 49.46 -54.78
CA LYS A 315 35.09 50.61 -53.88
C LYS A 315 36.49 50.88 -53.30
N THR A 316 37.16 49.84 -52.79
CA THR A 316 38.52 49.97 -52.24
C THR A 316 39.51 50.48 -53.29
N LEU A 317 39.43 50.03 -54.54
CA LEU A 317 40.25 50.53 -55.64
C LEU A 317 39.91 51.98 -56.02
N ARG A 318 38.64 52.36 -55.98
CA ARG A 318 38.21 53.75 -56.23
C ARG A 318 38.73 54.70 -55.14
N ASP A 319 38.68 54.25 -53.90
CA ASP A 319 39.08 55.04 -52.74
C ASP A 319 40.60 54.91 -52.45
N PHE A 320 41.33 54.15 -53.27
CA PHE A 320 42.77 53.94 -53.14
C PHE A 320 43.53 55.20 -53.56
N ASN A 321 44.17 55.86 -52.58
CA ASN A 321 44.98 57.04 -52.81
C ASN A 321 46.43 56.65 -53.14
N VAL A 322 46.77 56.69 -54.43
CA VAL A 322 48.11 56.34 -54.95
C VAL A 322 49.20 57.25 -54.39
N GLU A 323 48.93 58.55 -54.23
CA GLU A 323 49.92 59.52 -53.73
C GLU A 323 50.32 59.24 -52.27
N GLN A 324 49.38 58.74 -51.46
CA GLN A 324 49.65 58.36 -50.07
C GLN A 324 50.41 57.03 -49.96
N TYR A 325 50.26 56.14 -50.95
CA TYR A 325 50.93 54.83 -50.98
C TYR A 325 52.37 54.91 -51.49
N GLU A 326 52.65 55.81 -52.44
CA GLU A 326 54.00 56.00 -53.01
C GLU A 326 54.86 57.04 -52.25
N ALA A 327 54.31 57.71 -51.23
CA ALA A 327 55.10 58.59 -50.38
C ALA A 327 56.20 57.78 -49.64
N PRO A 328 57.49 58.16 -49.74
CA PRO A 328 58.54 57.47 -49.01
C PRO A 328 58.31 57.62 -47.50
N CYS A 329 58.30 56.50 -46.78
CA CYS A 329 58.22 56.48 -45.31
C CYS A 329 59.26 57.43 -44.74
N SER A 330 58.80 58.59 -44.27
CA SER A 330 59.63 59.57 -43.59
C SER A 330 59.76 59.11 -42.14
N GLY A 331 60.97 58.72 -41.76
CA GLY A 331 61.39 58.63 -40.36
C GLY A 331 61.63 60.02 -39.76
#